data_AF-A0A538KHP3-F1
#
_entry.id   AF-A0A538KHP3-F1
#
_cell.length_a   1.000
_cell.length_b   1.000
_cell.length_c   1.000
_cell.angle_alpha   90.00
_cell.angle_beta   90.00
_cell.angle_gamma   90.00
#
_symmetry.space_group_name_H-M   'P 1'
#
loop_
_entity.id
_entity.type
_entity.pdbx_description
1 polymer ?
#
loop_
_entity_poly.entity_id
_entity_poly.type
_entity_poly.pdbx_seq_one_letter_code
_entity_poly.pdbx_strand_id
1 'polypeptide(L)'
;MGRGQTRINVSLEPEYAEKLAILAERAHLQEGTLARSLLSQAIDEADVDAQTVVEILDGIPGAFERAERGIEQIRGGKGIPLDRL
;
A
#
# COMPACT_ATOMS: atom_id res chain seq x y z
N MET A 1 7.38 -10.65 -12.69
CA MET A 1 8.66 -10.32 -12.04
C MET A 1 8.37 -10.04 -10.57
N GLY A 2 8.56 -11.02 -9.68
CA GLY A 2 8.26 -10.85 -8.26
C GLY A 2 9.20 -9.82 -7.65
N ARG A 3 8.65 -8.75 -7.05
CA ARG A 3 9.44 -7.78 -6.30
C ARG A 3 10.16 -8.53 -5.16
N GLY A 4 11.48 -8.36 -5.07
CA GLY A 4 12.31 -9.04 -4.08
C GLY A 4 11.93 -8.68 -2.64
N GLN A 5 12.41 -9.47 -1.69
CA GLN A 5 12.19 -9.24 -0.26
C GLN A 5 12.72 -7.85 0.14
N THR A 6 11.84 -6.99 0.64
CA THR A 6 12.20 -5.66 1.13
C THR A 6 12.29 -5.71 2.66
N ARG A 7 13.39 -5.22 3.23
CA ARG A 7 13.57 -5.09 4.68
C ARG A 7 13.16 -3.69 5.11
N ILE A 8 12.29 -3.61 6.12
CA ILE A 8 11.81 -2.36 6.70
C ILE A 8 12.08 -2.43 8.21
N ASN A 9 12.68 -1.39 8.76
CA ASN A 9 12.81 -1.23 10.22
C ASN A 9 11.68 -0.32 10.68
N VAL A 10 10.94 -0.76 11.69
CA VAL A 10 9.81 -0.01 12.27
C VAL A 10 10.11 0.21 13.74
N SER A 11 10.00 1.46 14.16
CA SER A 11 10.06 1.83 15.57
C SER A 11 8.63 1.99 16.09
N LEU A 12 8.35 1.39 17.24
CA LEU A 12 7.08 1.51 17.92
C LEU A 12 7.25 2.44 19.12
N GLU A 13 6.19 3.21 19.42
CA GLU A 13 6.12 3.90 20.70
C GLU A 13 6.09 2.87 21.84
N PRO A 14 6.59 3.23 23.04
CA PRO A 14 6.76 2.28 24.14
C PRO A 14 5.48 1.51 24.49
N GLU A 15 4.33 2.19 24.47
CA GLU A 15 3.01 1.58 24.73
C GLU A 15 2.64 0.47 23.74
N TYR A 16 2.95 0.65 22.45
CA TYR A 16 2.67 -0.35 21.42
C TYR A 16 3.69 -1.48 21.42
N ALA A 17 4.95 -1.20 21.78
CA ALA A 17 5.97 -2.23 21.96
C ALA A 17 5.59 -3.18 23.10
N GLU A 18 5.16 -2.66 24.25
CA GLU A 18 4.70 -3.48 25.38
C GLU A 18 3.47 -4.31 25.00
N LYS A 19 2.50 -3.69 24.32
CA LYS A 19 1.31 -4.41 23.83
C LYS A 19 1.67 -5.54 22.87
N LEU A 20 2.62 -5.32 21.96
CA LEU A 20 3.10 -6.34 21.03
C LEU A 20 3.77 -7.51 21.78
N ALA A 21 4.62 -7.23 22.77
CA ALA A 21 5.28 -8.24 23.57
C ALA A 21 4.27 -9.14 24.32
N ILE A 22 3.27 -8.53 24.97
CA ILE A 22 2.19 -9.27 25.67
C ILE A 22 1.41 -10.15 24.70
N LEU A 23 1.08 -9.64 23.50
CA LEU A 23 0.35 -10.41 22.49
C LEU A 23 1.19 -11.57 21.93
N ALA A 24 2.48 -11.34 21.71
CA ALA A 24 3.41 -12.36 21.23
C ALA A 24 3.55 -13.50 22.24
N GLU A 25 3.70 -13.16 23.52
CA GLU A 25 3.76 -14.12 24.62
C GLU A 25 2.49 -14.99 24.68
N ARG A 26 1.31 -14.36 24.67
CA ARG A 26 0.01 -15.08 24.72
C ARG A 26 -0.22 -15.97 23.50
N ALA A 27 0.31 -15.58 22.34
CA ALA A 27 0.23 -16.37 21.12
C ALA A 27 1.34 -17.43 21.00
N HIS A 28 2.30 -17.48 21.93
CA HIS A 28 3.52 -18.27 21.84
C HIS A 28 4.30 -18.03 20.54
N LEU A 29 4.33 -16.78 20.07
CA LEU A 29 5.03 -16.35 18.87
C LEU A 29 6.22 -15.46 19.21
N GLN A 30 7.21 -15.43 18.32
CA GLN A 30 8.26 -14.41 18.35
C GLN A 30 7.66 -13.06 17.99
N GLU A 31 8.04 -11.99 18.70
CA GLU A 31 7.53 -10.63 18.46
C GLU A 31 7.67 -10.19 17.00
N GLY A 32 8.84 -10.43 16.38
CA GLY A 32 9.07 -10.11 14.97
C GLY A 32 8.16 -10.88 14.00
N THR A 33 7.77 -12.11 14.36
CA THR A 33 6.84 -12.91 13.55
C THR A 33 5.42 -12.35 13.66
N LEU A 34 4.96 -12.03 14.87
CA LEU A 34 3.65 -11.44 15.10
C LEU A 34 3.56 -10.04 14.45
N ALA A 35 4.59 -9.21 14.63
CA ALA A 35 4.67 -7.88 14.03
C ALA A 35 4.57 -7.93 12.50
N ARG A 36 5.28 -8.88 11.87
CA ARG A 36 5.20 -9.08 10.42
C ARG A 36 3.78 -9.44 9.97
N SER A 37 3.12 -10.36 10.67
CA SER A 37 1.76 -10.78 10.33
C SER A 37 0.75 -9.65 10.51
N LEU A 38 0.85 -8.90 11.62
CA LEU A 38 0.00 -7.73 11.87
C LEU A 38 0.21 -6.63 10.84
N LEU A 39 1.46 -6.36 10.44
CA LEU A 39 1.76 -5.39 9.39
C LEU A 39 1.21 -5.84 8.03
N SER A 40 1.32 -7.13 7.69
CA SER A 40 0.74 -7.68 6.45
C SER A 40 -0.77 -7.49 6.43
N GLN A 41 -1.44 -7.86 7.52
CA GLN A 41 -2.89 -7.70 7.64
C GLN A 41 -3.31 -6.23 7.57
N ALA A 42 -2.61 -5.33 8.25
CA ALA A 42 -2.89 -3.90 8.19
C ALA A 42 -2.70 -3.32 6.78
N ILE A 43 -1.75 -3.85 5.99
CA ILE A 43 -1.58 -3.48 4.59
C ILE A 43 -2.73 -4.02 3.72
N ASP A 44 -3.16 -5.26 3.96
CA ASP A 44 -4.29 -5.87 3.24
C ASP A 44 -5.62 -5.15 3.55
N GLU A 45 -5.78 -4.67 4.80
CA GLU A 45 -6.94 -3.90 5.27
C GLU A 45 -6.86 -2.41 4.96
N ALA A 46 -5.68 -1.89 4.64
CA ALA A 46 -5.50 -0.51 4.19
C ALA A 46 -6.11 -0.39 2.80
N ASP A 47 -7.42 -0.18 2.75
CA ASP A 47 -8.15 0.11 1.54
C ASP A 47 -7.52 1.35 0.92
N VAL A 48 -7.10 1.25 -0.34
CA VAL A 48 -6.59 2.39 -1.10
C VAL A 48 -7.83 3.19 -1.52
N ASP A 49 -8.48 3.81 -0.54
CA ASP A 49 -9.67 4.61 -0.76
C ASP A 49 -9.34 5.71 -1.78
N ALA A 50 -10.34 6.18 -2.53
CA ALA A 50 -10.17 7.15 -3.60
C ALA A 50 -9.41 8.40 -3.13
N GLN A 51 -9.50 8.75 -1.85
CA GLN A 51 -8.70 9.81 -1.22
C GLN A 51 -7.19 9.52 -1.25
N THR A 52 -6.77 8.29 -0.90
CA THR A 52 -5.37 7.85 -0.96
C THR A 52 -4.87 7.82 -2.40
N VAL A 53 -5.72 7.41 -3.36
CA VAL A 53 -5.37 7.44 -4.79
C VAL A 53 -5.17 8.88 -5.27
N VAL A 54 -6.04 9.81 -4.87
CA VAL A 54 -5.93 11.24 -5.23
C VAL A 54 -4.66 11.84 -4.64
N GLU A 55 -4.35 11.59 -3.36
CA GLU A 55 -3.10 12.07 -2.75
C GLU A 55 -1.84 11.53 -3.45
N ILE A 56 -1.86 10.25 -3.85
CA ILE A 56 -0.76 9.65 -4.63
C ILE A 56 -0.65 10.30 -6.01
N LEU A 57 -1.77 10.54 -6.70
CA LEU A 57 -1.77 11.16 -8.03
C LEU A 57 -1.32 12.62 -7.97
N ASP A 58 -1.76 13.37 -6.97
CA ASP A 58 -1.36 14.77 -6.74
C ASP A 58 0.12 14.88 -6.38
N GLY A 59 0.70 13.84 -5.77
CA GLY A 59 2.14 13.74 -5.51
C GLY A 59 3.01 13.49 -6.75
N ILE A 60 2.44 13.16 -7.91
CA ILE A 60 3.20 12.90 -9.14
C ILE A 60 3.11 14.15 -10.05
N PRO A 61 4.22 14.89 -10.27
CA PRO A 61 4.21 16.07 -11.13
C PRO A 61 3.61 15.77 -12.51
N GLY A 62 2.63 16.57 -12.91
CA GLY A 62 1.99 16.45 -14.22
C GLY A 62 0.95 15.32 -14.35
N ALA A 63 0.53 14.68 -13.25
CA ALA A 63 -0.41 13.56 -13.30
C ALA A 63 -1.80 13.97 -13.78
N PHE A 64 -2.28 15.14 -13.35
CA PHE A 64 -3.56 15.68 -13.77
C PHE A 64 -3.60 15.91 -15.29
N GLU A 65 -2.59 16.59 -15.85
CA GLU A 65 -2.50 16.89 -17.28
C GLU A 65 -2.30 15.62 -18.11
N ARG A 66 -1.62 14.60 -17.56
CA ARG A 66 -1.52 13.28 -18.20
C ARG A 66 -2.87 12.56 -18.21
N ALA A 67 -3.64 12.64 -17.11
CA ALA A 67 -4.96 12.04 -17.02
C ALA A 67 -5.94 12.71 -18.01
N GLU A 68 -5.95 14.05 -18.09
CA GLU A 68 -6.75 14.78 -19.07
C GLU A 68 -6.40 14.41 -20.51
N ARG A 69 -5.10 14.35 -20.85
CA ARG A 69 -4.66 13.88 -22.18
C ARG A 69 -5.10 12.44 -22.47
N GLY A 70 -5.08 11.56 -21.47
CA GLY A 70 -5.56 10.19 -21.61
C GLY A 70 -7.06 10.14 -21.94
N ILE A 71 -7.86 10.97 -21.28
CA ILE A 71 -9.30 11.11 -21.56
C ILE A 71 -9.52 11.60 -23.01
N GLU A 72 -8.79 12.60 -23.47
CA GLU A 72 -8.88 13.09 -24.85
C GLU A 72 -8.48 12.02 -25.87
N GLN A 73 -7.44 11.23 -25.60
CA GLN A 73 -6.99 10.15 -26.48
C GLN A 73 -8.03 9.02 -26.57
N ILE A 74 -8.65 8.65 -25.44
CA ILE A 74 -9.74 7.67 -25.41
C ILE A 74 -10.94 8.17 -26.21
N ARG A 75 -11.34 9.44 -26.01
CA ARG A 75 -12.41 10.08 -26.80
C ARG A 75 -12.08 10.12 -28.30
N GLY A 76 -10.80 10.26 -28.64
CA GLY A 76 -10.30 10.18 -30.01
C GLY A 76 -10.13 8.75 -30.55
N GLY A 77 -10.59 7.72 -29.82
CA GLY A 77 -10.55 6.32 -30.25
C GLY A 77 -9.17 5.66 -30.19
N LYS A 78 -8.20 6.27 -29.50
CA LYS A 78 -6.82 5.76 -29.40
C LYS A 78 -6.59 4.83 -28.20
N GLY A 79 -7.62 4.59 -27.38
CA GLY A 79 -7.56 3.66 -26.26
C GLY A 79 -7.76 2.20 -26.68
N ILE A 80 -7.18 1.27 -25.92
CA ILE A 80 -7.48 -0.16 -26.02
C ILE A 80 -8.21 -0.63 -24.75
N PRO A 81 -9.13 -1.60 -24.85
CA PRO A 81 -9.71 -2.26 -23.68
C PRO A 81 -8.62 -2.93 -22.82
N LEU A 82 -8.79 -2.89 -21.50
CA LEU A 82 -7.81 -3.40 -20.54
C LEU A 82 -7.56 -4.91 -20.67
N ASP A 83 -8.57 -5.66 -21.11
CA ASP A 83 -8.50 -7.10 -21.41
C ASP A 83 -7.69 -7.41 -22.69
N ARG A 84 -7.23 -6.39 -23.42
CA ARG A 84 -6.39 -6.52 -24.61
C ARG A 84 -4.99 -5.92 -24.46
N LEU A 85 -4.57 -5.58 -23.24
CA LEU A 85 -3.22 -5.12 -22.94
C LEU A 85 -2.18 -6.24 -23.02
#